data_AF-A0A4Q4Z326-F1
#
_entry.id   AF-A0A4Q4Z326-F1
#
_cell.length_a   1.000
_cell.length_b   1.000
_cell.length_c   1.000
_cell.angle_alpha   90.00
_cell.angle_beta   90.00
_cell.angle_gamma   90.00
#
_symmetry.space_group_name_H-M   'P 1'
#
loop_
_entity.id
_entity.type
_entity.pdbx_description
1 polymer ?
#
loop_
_entity_poly.entity_id
_entity_poly.type
_entity_poly.pdbx_seq_one_letter_code
_entity_poly.pdbx_strand_id
1 'polypeptide(L)'
;MPASTRLAAVVVAAIAVGTTALAGCSDLSDDEQRAADNLAPALVQPQGGEAERDASGCVAETWVGEVGTDALVAEQLLARNLDVRREKVRALLSGDRTTSREVARGLASARLDCADFDAISLDQERDHPKASAKDLDDYADCLKGLDTDEWRASLVAFYAGTKPIGTGGFRQDLAACTRILTATDR
;
A
#
# COMPACT_ATOMS: atom_id res chain seq x y z
N MET A 1 -12.99 57.26 -10.75
CA MET A 1 -12.20 56.02 -10.61
C MET A 1 -12.82 55.21 -9.47
N PRO A 2 -13.53 54.10 -9.72
CA PRO A 2 -14.04 53.27 -8.64
C PRO A 2 -12.97 52.23 -8.27
N ALA A 3 -12.43 52.32 -7.06
CA ALA A 3 -11.64 51.25 -6.47
C ALA A 3 -12.58 50.37 -5.63
N SER A 4 -12.98 49.25 -6.22
CA SER A 4 -13.73 48.18 -5.56
C SER A 4 -12.79 47.40 -4.64
N THR A 5 -12.79 47.71 -3.34
CA THR A 5 -12.09 46.89 -2.34
C THR A 5 -13.04 45.79 -1.87
N ARG A 6 -12.94 44.61 -2.49
CA ARG A 6 -13.66 43.41 -2.04
C ARG A 6 -12.99 42.89 -0.77
N LEU A 7 -13.73 42.99 0.33
CA LEU A 7 -13.57 42.15 1.51
C LEU A 7 -13.79 40.68 1.10
N ALA A 8 -12.80 39.84 1.38
CA ALA A 8 -12.97 38.39 1.44
C ALA A 8 -12.26 37.90 2.71
N ALA A 9 -13.00 37.96 3.81
CA ALA A 9 -12.71 37.15 4.98
C ALA A 9 -13.11 35.71 4.63
N VAL A 10 -12.14 34.80 4.59
CA VAL A 10 -12.42 33.37 4.65
C VAL A 10 -11.71 32.85 5.89
N VAL A 11 -12.50 32.76 6.96
CA VAL A 11 -12.22 31.92 8.12
C VAL A 11 -12.46 30.49 7.66
N VAL A 12 -11.42 29.72 7.40
CA VAL A 12 -11.53 28.26 7.44
C VAL A 12 -11.03 27.84 8.81
N ALA A 13 -11.99 27.48 9.65
CA ALA A 13 -11.74 26.79 10.90
C ALA A 13 -10.92 25.54 10.61
N ALA A 14 -9.71 25.47 11.17
CA ALA A 14 -8.96 24.23 11.27
C ALA A 14 -9.75 23.31 12.20
N ILE A 15 -10.59 22.46 11.62
CA ILE A 15 -11.13 21.29 12.30
C ILE A 15 -9.90 20.41 12.58
N ALA A 16 -9.44 20.44 13.82
CA ALA A 16 -8.61 19.40 14.38
C ALA A 16 -9.42 18.10 14.36
N VAL A 17 -9.43 17.40 13.23
CA VAL A 17 -9.74 15.98 13.21
C VAL A 17 -8.49 15.33 13.77
N GLY A 18 -8.51 15.09 15.07
CA GLY A 18 -7.61 14.15 15.69
C GLY A 18 -7.81 12.80 15.01
N THR A 19 -6.95 12.48 14.06
CA THR A 19 -6.66 11.10 13.68
C THR A 19 -5.98 10.48 14.89
N THR A 20 -6.81 9.97 15.80
CA THR A 20 -6.44 8.87 16.65
C THR A 20 -5.90 7.78 15.74
N ALA A 21 -4.56 7.68 15.68
CA ALA A 21 -3.87 6.47 15.30
C ALA A 21 -4.32 5.39 16.28
N LEU A 22 -5.47 4.80 15.99
CA LEU A 22 -5.79 3.46 16.42
C LEU A 22 -4.81 2.59 15.64
N ALA A 23 -3.63 2.38 16.21
CA ALA A 23 -2.97 1.09 16.06
C ALA A 23 -4.00 0.07 16.55
N GLY A 24 -4.81 -0.41 15.60
CA GLY A 24 -5.85 -1.36 15.85
C GLY A 24 -5.17 -2.63 16.33
N CYS A 25 -5.19 -2.86 17.64
CA CYS A 25 -5.17 -4.21 18.15
C CYS A 25 -6.43 -4.89 17.61
N SER A 26 -6.36 -5.35 16.36
CA SER A 26 -7.24 -6.40 15.88
C SER A 26 -7.04 -7.56 16.85
N ASP A 27 -8.08 -7.95 17.58
CA ASP A 27 -8.04 -9.12 18.45
C ASP A 27 -7.93 -10.38 17.57
N LEU A 28 -6.77 -10.58 16.95
CA LEU A 28 -6.43 -11.81 16.26
C LEU A 28 -6.40 -12.93 17.30
N SER A 29 -6.93 -14.09 16.92
CA SER A 29 -6.69 -15.31 17.69
C SER A 29 -5.19 -15.66 17.69
N ASP A 30 -4.75 -16.47 18.65
CA ASP A 30 -3.35 -16.93 18.73
C ASP A 30 -2.87 -17.58 17.41
N ASP A 31 -3.76 -18.31 16.74
CA ASP A 31 -3.48 -18.94 15.45
C ASP A 31 -3.35 -17.90 14.32
N GLU A 32 -4.20 -16.88 14.30
CA GLU A 32 -4.12 -15.79 13.33
C GLU A 32 -2.86 -14.93 13.55
N GLN A 33 -2.52 -14.60 14.79
CA GLN A 33 -1.28 -13.90 15.10
C GLN A 33 -0.07 -14.72 14.64
N ARG A 34 -0.04 -16.02 14.96
CA ARG A 34 1.03 -16.92 14.50
C ARG A 34 1.13 -16.96 12.97
N ALA A 35 0.00 -16.98 12.27
CA ALA A 35 -0.02 -16.95 10.81
C ALA A 35 0.54 -15.62 10.28
N ALA A 36 0.16 -14.49 10.89
CA ALA A 36 0.66 -13.16 10.54
C ALA A 36 2.18 -13.07 10.75
N ASP A 37 2.69 -13.48 11.91
CA ASP A 37 4.13 -13.50 12.24
C ASP A 37 4.93 -14.34 11.23
N ASN A 38 4.37 -15.48 10.81
CA ASN A 38 4.97 -16.32 9.78
C ASN A 38 4.91 -15.70 8.37
N LEU A 39 3.85 -14.95 8.06
CA LEU A 39 3.64 -14.30 6.76
C LEU A 39 4.50 -13.06 6.55
N ALA A 40 4.67 -12.21 7.57
CA ALA A 40 5.42 -10.96 7.50
C ALA A 40 6.78 -11.08 6.77
N PRO A 41 7.70 -12.01 7.13
CA PRO A 41 8.99 -12.13 6.45
C PRO A 41 8.87 -12.64 4.99
N ALA A 42 7.75 -13.25 4.61
CA ALA A 42 7.50 -13.67 3.24
C ALA A 42 6.97 -12.54 2.35
N LEU A 43 6.40 -11.49 2.97
CA LEU A 43 5.89 -10.31 2.29
C LEU A 43 6.99 -9.34 1.82
N VAL A 44 8.17 -9.42 2.43
CA VAL A 44 9.34 -8.63 2.04
C VAL A 44 9.97 -9.21 0.79
N GLN A 45 9.95 -8.47 -0.32
CA GLN A 45 10.66 -8.85 -1.53
C GLN A 45 12.18 -8.68 -1.40
N PRO A 46 13.00 -9.48 -2.13
CA PRO A 46 14.46 -9.37 -2.08
C PRO A 46 15.02 -7.97 -2.37
N GLN A 47 14.36 -7.24 -3.26
CA GLN A 47 14.68 -5.86 -3.65
C GLN A 47 13.93 -4.80 -2.82
N GLY A 48 13.11 -5.24 -1.86
CA GLY A 48 12.32 -4.37 -0.99
C GLY A 48 13.21 -3.49 -0.11
N GLY A 49 12.79 -2.23 0.02
CA GLY A 49 13.44 -1.24 0.88
C GLY A 49 13.05 -1.39 2.35
N GLU A 50 13.38 -0.37 3.14
CA GLU A 50 13.10 -0.36 4.58
C GLU A 50 11.60 -0.20 4.86
N ALA A 51 10.90 0.63 4.07
CA ALA A 51 9.46 0.85 4.21
C ALA A 51 8.66 -0.45 4.03
N GLU A 52 9.04 -1.30 3.08
CA GLU A 52 8.39 -2.61 2.87
C GLU A 52 8.62 -3.55 4.04
N ARG A 53 9.81 -3.52 4.67
CA ARG A 53 10.11 -4.34 5.85
C ARG A 53 9.30 -3.89 7.05
N ASP A 54 9.24 -2.59 7.29
CA ASP A 54 8.53 -2.01 8.43
C ASP A 54 7.02 -2.22 8.29
N ALA A 55 6.48 -2.09 7.07
CA ALA A 55 5.07 -2.33 6.80
C ALA A 55 4.69 -3.82 6.83
N SER A 56 5.64 -4.74 6.66
CA SER A 56 5.33 -6.17 6.44
C SER A 56 4.56 -6.83 7.58
N GLY A 57 4.80 -6.42 8.84
CA GLY A 57 4.04 -6.88 10.00
C GLY A 57 2.58 -6.43 9.94
N CYS A 58 2.36 -5.13 9.77
CA CYS A 58 1.02 -4.54 9.63
C CYS A 58 0.24 -5.19 8.48
N VAL A 59 0.89 -5.39 7.31
CA VAL A 59 0.24 -6.02 6.15
C VAL A 59 -0.14 -7.46 6.46
N ALA A 60 0.72 -8.22 7.14
CA ALA A 60 0.43 -9.61 7.48
C ALA A 60 -0.74 -9.72 8.47
N GLU A 61 -0.73 -8.92 9.53
CA GLU A 61 -1.80 -8.89 10.54
C GLU A 61 -3.13 -8.47 9.93
N THR A 62 -3.14 -7.39 9.15
CA THR A 62 -4.35 -6.89 8.49
C THR A 62 -4.87 -7.91 7.48
N TRP A 63 -4.00 -8.51 6.66
CA TRP A 63 -4.41 -9.49 5.66
C TRP A 63 -5.00 -10.75 6.30
N VAL A 64 -4.37 -11.26 7.36
CA VAL A 64 -4.90 -12.42 8.10
C VAL A 64 -6.22 -12.06 8.79
N GLY A 65 -6.33 -10.89 9.41
CA GLY A 65 -7.55 -10.45 10.08
C GLY A 65 -8.73 -10.23 9.11
N GLU A 66 -8.47 -9.74 7.89
CA GLU A 66 -9.52 -9.52 6.89
C GLU A 66 -9.99 -10.82 6.20
N VAL A 67 -9.06 -11.75 5.95
CA VAL A 67 -9.31 -12.93 5.10
C VAL A 67 -9.49 -14.22 5.90
N GLY A 68 -8.88 -14.30 7.08
CA GLY A 68 -8.80 -15.50 7.90
C GLY A 68 -7.77 -16.51 7.41
N THR A 69 -7.27 -17.34 8.33
CA THR A 69 -6.25 -18.35 8.05
C THR A 69 -6.74 -19.47 7.12
N ASP A 70 -8.01 -19.86 7.22
CA ASP A 70 -8.60 -20.94 6.41
C ASP A 70 -8.54 -20.66 4.91
N ALA A 71 -8.86 -19.43 4.48
CA ALA A 71 -8.77 -19.03 3.09
C ALA A 71 -7.32 -19.00 2.60
N LEU A 72 -6.38 -18.52 3.42
CA LEU A 72 -4.94 -18.53 3.11
C LEU A 72 -4.37 -19.96 3.02
N VAL A 73 -4.90 -20.90 3.81
CA VAL A 73 -4.57 -22.34 3.71
C VAL A 73 -5.17 -22.94 2.43
N ALA A 74 -6.42 -22.62 2.10
CA ALA A 74 -7.07 -23.10 0.87
C ALA A 74 -6.33 -22.63 -0.39
N GLU A 75 -5.82 -21.39 -0.36
CA GLU A 75 -4.98 -20.81 -1.40
C GLU A 75 -3.52 -21.28 -1.37
N GLN A 76 -3.16 -22.20 -0.46
CA GLN A 76 -1.80 -22.72 -0.31
C GLN A 76 -0.74 -21.64 -0.08
N LEU A 77 -1.11 -20.53 0.54
CA LEU A 77 -0.19 -19.49 1.03
C LEU A 77 0.32 -19.87 2.43
N LEU A 78 -0.55 -20.53 3.21
CA LEU A 78 -0.22 -21.20 4.46
C LEU A 78 -0.35 -22.72 4.31
N ALA A 79 0.40 -23.48 5.09
CA ALA A 79 0.14 -24.88 5.36
C ALA A 79 -0.92 -25.03 6.48
N ARG A 80 -1.48 -26.23 6.66
CA ARG A 80 -2.51 -26.49 7.68
C ARG A 80 -2.05 -26.23 9.11
N ASN A 81 -0.75 -26.27 9.36
CA ASN A 81 -0.12 -25.92 10.63
C ASN A 81 0.30 -24.44 10.71
N LEU A 82 -0.20 -23.61 9.79
CA LEU A 82 0.02 -22.17 9.68
C LEU A 82 1.46 -21.76 9.35
N ASP A 83 2.28 -22.71 8.89
CA ASP A 83 3.59 -22.40 8.33
C ASP A 83 3.43 -21.74 6.96
N VAL A 84 4.15 -20.64 6.73
CA VAL A 84 4.10 -19.92 5.47
C VAL A 84 4.75 -20.72 4.33
N ARG A 85 4.10 -20.76 3.18
CA ARG A 85 4.67 -21.30 1.94
C ARG A 85 5.33 -20.15 1.18
N ARG A 86 6.51 -19.73 1.65
CA ARG A 86 7.22 -18.52 1.18
C ARG A 86 7.31 -18.38 -0.33
N GLU A 87 7.60 -19.48 -1.04
CA GLU A 87 7.68 -19.47 -2.51
C GLU A 87 6.35 -19.10 -3.17
N LYS A 88 5.22 -19.55 -2.61
CA LYS A 88 3.88 -19.24 -3.14
C LYS A 88 3.50 -17.79 -2.87
N VAL A 89 3.83 -17.28 -1.68
CA VAL A 89 3.62 -15.86 -1.34
C VAL A 89 4.46 -14.98 -2.26
N ARG A 90 5.74 -15.28 -2.45
CA ARG A 90 6.62 -14.52 -3.37
C ARG A 90 6.12 -14.55 -4.81
N ALA A 91 5.71 -15.73 -5.30
CA ALA A 91 5.12 -15.84 -6.64
C ALA A 91 3.82 -15.04 -6.79
N LEU A 92 3.02 -14.91 -5.73
CA LEU A 92 1.84 -14.04 -5.74
C LEU A 92 2.24 -12.56 -5.81
N LEU A 93 3.26 -12.15 -5.05
CA LEU A 93 3.74 -10.76 -5.04
C LEU A 93 4.40 -10.34 -6.35
N SER A 94 5.08 -11.26 -7.04
CA SER A 94 5.66 -11.02 -8.37
C SER A 94 4.66 -11.14 -9.52
N GLY A 95 3.45 -11.67 -9.26
CA GLY A 95 2.44 -11.93 -10.29
C GLY A 95 2.65 -13.24 -11.07
N ASP A 96 3.62 -14.07 -10.69
CA ASP A 96 3.85 -15.41 -11.25
C ASP A 96 2.79 -16.43 -10.80
N ARG A 97 2.01 -16.07 -9.78
CA ARG A 97 0.87 -16.82 -9.27
C ARG A 97 -0.29 -15.85 -9.02
N THR A 98 -1.50 -16.37 -9.17
CA THR A 98 -2.74 -15.67 -8.82
C THR A 98 -3.44 -16.35 -7.65
N THR A 99 -4.42 -15.66 -7.07
CA THR A 99 -5.27 -16.16 -5.97
C THR A 99 -6.73 -15.78 -6.19
N SER A 100 -7.65 -16.29 -5.37
CA SER A 100 -9.05 -15.88 -5.43
C SER A 100 -9.22 -14.38 -5.18
N ARG A 101 -10.34 -13.83 -5.69
CA ARG A 101 -10.62 -12.39 -5.60
C ARG A 101 -10.75 -11.89 -4.16
N GLU A 102 -11.22 -12.75 -3.27
CA GLU A 102 -11.34 -12.46 -1.84
C GLU A 102 -9.96 -12.26 -1.19
N VAL A 103 -9.07 -13.25 -1.33
CA VAL A 103 -7.71 -13.18 -0.81
C VAL A 103 -6.91 -12.04 -1.45
N ALA A 104 -7.09 -11.82 -2.75
CA ALA A 104 -6.50 -10.69 -3.47
C ALA A 104 -6.98 -9.33 -2.96
N ARG A 105 -8.27 -9.21 -2.59
CA ARG A 105 -8.82 -7.99 -1.99
C ARG A 105 -8.24 -7.73 -0.61
N GLY A 106 -8.16 -8.77 0.24
CA GLY A 106 -7.55 -8.61 1.56
C GLY A 106 -6.09 -8.13 1.47
N LEU A 107 -5.30 -8.74 0.58
CA LEU A 107 -3.91 -8.32 0.39
C LEU A 107 -3.81 -6.89 -0.15
N ALA A 108 -4.68 -6.52 -1.09
CA ALA A 108 -4.69 -5.18 -1.67
C ALA A 108 -5.07 -4.09 -0.64
N SER A 109 -6.09 -4.35 0.20
CA SER A 109 -6.48 -3.44 1.28
C SER A 109 -5.36 -3.32 2.31
N ALA A 110 -4.87 -4.45 2.82
CA ALA A 110 -3.79 -4.48 3.82
C ALA A 110 -2.54 -3.71 3.36
N ARG A 111 -2.15 -3.86 2.09
CA ARG A 111 -1.00 -3.11 1.54
C ARG A 111 -1.22 -1.61 1.46
N LEU A 112 -2.43 -1.14 1.23
CA LEU A 112 -2.73 0.30 1.16
C LEU A 112 -2.93 0.90 2.54
N ASP A 113 -3.61 0.18 3.43
CA ASP A 113 -3.90 0.65 4.78
C ASP A 113 -2.61 0.74 5.63
N CYS A 114 -1.62 -0.10 5.33
CA CYS A 114 -0.31 -0.09 5.96
C CYS A 114 0.77 0.66 5.15
N ALA A 115 0.43 1.32 4.06
CA ALA A 115 1.41 2.04 3.25
C ALA A 115 1.87 3.33 3.95
N ASP A 116 3.16 3.41 4.28
CA ASP A 116 3.80 4.65 4.66
C ASP A 116 4.41 5.30 3.41
N PHE A 117 3.67 6.24 2.80
CA PHE A 117 4.10 6.90 1.57
C PHE A 117 5.36 7.77 1.74
N ASP A 118 5.64 8.25 2.96
CA ASP A 118 6.85 9.01 3.26
C ASP A 118 8.06 8.07 3.34
N ALA A 119 7.91 6.91 3.98
CA ALA A 119 8.95 5.89 3.97
C ALA A 119 9.19 5.32 2.55
N ILE A 120 8.10 5.13 1.77
CA ILE A 120 8.18 4.67 0.37
C ILE A 120 8.96 5.66 -0.50
N SER A 121 8.82 6.96 -0.29
CA SER A 121 9.57 7.95 -1.06
C SER A 121 11.05 7.95 -0.69
N LEU A 122 11.40 7.77 0.58
CA LEU A 122 12.80 7.62 1.00
C LEU A 122 13.47 6.39 0.39
N ASP A 123 12.75 5.27 0.27
CA ASP A 123 13.24 4.09 -0.45
C ASP A 123 13.54 4.37 -1.93
N GLN A 124 12.93 5.40 -2.54
CA GLN A 124 13.23 5.83 -3.91
C GLN A 124 14.56 6.56 -4.05
N GLU A 125 15.18 7.05 -2.97
CA GLU A 125 16.49 7.71 -3.03
C GLU A 125 17.55 6.79 -3.66
N ARG A 126 17.49 5.49 -3.37
CA ARG A 126 18.39 4.48 -3.96
C ARG A 126 18.23 4.38 -5.48
N ASP A 127 16.99 4.39 -5.94
CA ASP A 127 16.64 4.15 -7.34
C ASP A 127 16.72 5.46 -8.17
N HIS A 128 16.65 6.62 -7.50
CA HIS A 128 16.76 7.98 -8.04
C HIS A 128 17.76 8.85 -7.24
N PRO A 129 19.06 8.54 -7.27
CA PRO A 129 20.08 9.19 -6.41
C PRO A 129 20.32 10.68 -6.72
N LYS A 130 19.74 11.20 -7.79
CA LYS A 130 19.80 12.62 -8.15
C LYS A 130 18.56 13.40 -7.69
N ALA A 131 17.49 12.72 -7.26
CA ALA A 131 16.30 13.37 -6.76
C ALA A 131 16.64 14.19 -5.51
N SER A 132 16.16 15.42 -5.45
CA SER A 132 16.30 16.22 -4.23
C SER A 132 15.34 15.70 -3.16
N ALA A 133 15.60 16.00 -1.89
CA ALA A 133 14.65 15.72 -0.80
C ALA A 133 13.25 16.30 -1.10
N LYS A 134 13.21 17.48 -1.73
CA LYS A 134 11.95 18.09 -2.19
C LYS A 134 11.24 17.25 -3.26
N ASP A 135 11.96 16.65 -4.19
CA ASP A 135 11.35 15.80 -5.23
C ASP A 135 10.78 14.50 -4.62
N LEU A 136 11.46 13.96 -3.60
CA LEU A 136 10.97 12.80 -2.84
C LEU A 136 9.72 13.15 -2.02
N ASP A 137 9.68 14.31 -1.37
CA ASP A 137 8.50 14.81 -0.65
C ASP A 137 7.33 15.08 -1.60
N ASP A 138 7.56 15.79 -2.70
CA ASP A 138 6.53 16.09 -3.71
C ASP A 138 5.99 14.78 -4.34
N TYR A 139 6.84 13.75 -4.48
CA TYR A 139 6.43 12.41 -4.89
C TYR A 139 5.55 11.72 -3.84
N ALA A 140 5.94 11.74 -2.56
CA ALA A 140 5.14 11.18 -1.48
C ALA A 140 3.75 11.83 -1.38
N ASP A 141 3.70 13.16 -1.44
CA ASP A 141 2.47 13.95 -1.43
C ASP A 141 1.58 13.64 -2.64
N CYS A 142 2.20 13.45 -3.81
CA CYS A 142 1.47 13.02 -5.01
C CYS A 142 0.84 11.63 -4.82
N LEU A 143 1.58 10.66 -4.26
CA LEU A 143 1.04 9.32 -3.97
C LEU A 143 -0.12 9.35 -2.98
N LYS A 144 -0.02 10.17 -1.92
CA LYS A 144 -1.09 10.37 -0.93
C LYS A 144 -2.37 10.94 -1.55
N GLY A 145 -2.25 11.68 -2.65
CA GLY A 145 -3.37 12.27 -3.39
C GLY A 145 -4.04 11.34 -4.40
N LEU A 146 -3.52 10.13 -4.62
CA LEU A 146 -4.09 9.18 -5.57
C LEU A 146 -5.41 8.58 -5.05
N ASP A 147 -6.31 8.27 -5.98
CA ASP A 147 -7.54 7.54 -5.65
C ASP A 147 -7.20 6.11 -5.17
N THR A 148 -7.35 5.91 -3.85
CA THR A 148 -7.05 4.64 -3.19
C THR A 148 -7.99 3.51 -3.61
N ASP A 149 -9.20 3.80 -4.08
CA ASP A 149 -10.14 2.79 -4.54
C ASP A 149 -9.74 2.25 -5.92
N GLU A 150 -9.35 3.14 -6.84
CA GLU A 150 -8.79 2.73 -8.14
C GLU A 150 -7.43 2.00 -7.96
N TRP A 151 -6.60 2.45 -7.01
CA TRP A 151 -5.36 1.75 -6.66
C TRP A 151 -5.67 0.34 -6.13
N ARG A 152 -6.57 0.22 -5.16
CA ARG A 152 -7.00 -1.08 -4.61
C ARG A 152 -7.54 -1.98 -5.72
N ALA A 153 -8.38 -1.46 -6.61
CA ALA A 153 -8.90 -2.21 -7.74
C ALA A 153 -7.80 -2.71 -8.69
N SER A 154 -6.76 -1.89 -8.91
CA SER A 154 -5.58 -2.28 -9.69
C SER A 154 -4.79 -3.42 -9.03
N LEU A 155 -4.56 -3.35 -7.71
CA LEU A 155 -3.87 -4.39 -6.95
C LEU A 155 -4.67 -5.70 -6.90
N VAL A 156 -5.98 -5.63 -6.66
CA VAL A 156 -6.88 -6.80 -6.72
C VAL A 156 -6.76 -7.48 -8.08
N ALA A 157 -6.81 -6.69 -9.16
CA ALA A 157 -6.75 -7.24 -10.50
C ALA A 157 -5.40 -7.93 -10.76
N PHE A 158 -4.30 -7.33 -10.31
CA PHE A 158 -2.96 -7.92 -10.36
C PHE A 158 -2.91 -9.28 -9.64
N TYR A 159 -3.26 -9.34 -8.36
CA TYR A 159 -3.19 -10.58 -7.57
C TYR A 159 -4.20 -11.64 -8.00
N ALA A 160 -5.35 -11.24 -8.53
CA ALA A 160 -6.34 -12.18 -9.07
C ALA A 160 -6.06 -12.61 -10.52
N GLY A 161 -5.05 -12.03 -11.19
CA GLY A 161 -4.77 -12.29 -12.61
C GLY A 161 -5.88 -11.86 -13.55
N THR A 162 -6.57 -10.78 -13.22
CA THR A 162 -7.69 -10.24 -14.02
C THR A 162 -7.32 -8.89 -14.62
N LYS A 163 -8.10 -8.44 -15.61
CA LYS A 163 -7.95 -7.06 -16.12
C LYS A 163 -8.56 -6.08 -15.11
N PRO A 164 -7.82 -5.04 -14.69
CA PRO A 164 -8.43 -3.99 -13.89
C PRO A 164 -9.46 -3.23 -14.73
N ILE A 165 -10.58 -2.89 -14.10
CA ILE A 165 -11.66 -2.10 -14.70
C ILE A 165 -11.66 -0.75 -13.98
N GLY A 166 -11.73 0.35 -14.74
CA GLY A 166 -11.85 1.69 -14.16
C GLY A 166 -10.60 2.18 -13.43
N THR A 167 -9.39 1.81 -13.90
CA THR A 167 -8.11 2.29 -13.31
C THR A 167 -7.35 3.24 -14.24
N GLY A 168 -8.06 3.80 -15.22
CA GLY A 168 -7.48 4.68 -16.23
C GLY A 168 -6.95 5.98 -15.63
N GLY A 169 -7.70 6.57 -14.69
CA GLY A 169 -7.29 7.77 -13.95
C GLY A 169 -6.08 7.48 -13.08
N PHE A 170 -6.17 6.47 -12.21
CA PHE A 170 -5.08 6.03 -11.35
C PHE A 170 -3.76 5.80 -12.10
N ARG A 171 -3.78 5.11 -13.25
CA ARG A 171 -2.55 4.89 -14.04
C ARG A 171 -1.94 6.19 -14.56
N GLN A 172 -2.79 7.12 -14.99
CA GLN A 172 -2.35 8.41 -15.49
C GLN A 172 -1.75 9.27 -14.36
N ASP A 173 -2.40 9.27 -13.19
CA ASP A 173 -2.00 10.03 -12.02
C ASP A 173 -0.74 9.46 -11.38
N LEU A 174 -0.65 8.12 -11.24
CA LEU A 174 0.58 7.45 -10.81
C LEU A 174 1.75 7.77 -11.76
N ALA A 175 1.52 7.73 -13.07
CA ALA A 175 2.54 8.13 -14.05
C ALA A 175 2.88 9.62 -13.98
N ALA A 176 1.99 10.48 -13.44
CA ALA A 176 2.30 11.87 -13.14
C ALA A 176 3.20 12.01 -11.91
N CYS A 177 2.93 11.25 -10.85
CA CYS A 177 3.80 11.21 -9.67
C CYS A 177 5.21 10.73 -10.04
N THR A 178 5.36 9.60 -10.76
CA THR A 178 6.68 9.09 -11.17
C THR A 178 7.47 10.06 -12.05
N ARG A 179 6.80 10.99 -12.76
CA ARG A 179 7.48 12.02 -13.55
C ARG A 179 8.22 13.05 -12.69
N ILE A 180 7.86 13.21 -11.43
CA ILE A 180 8.57 14.10 -10.47
C ILE A 180 10.02 13.61 -10.31
N LEU A 181 10.21 12.31 -10.07
CA LEU A 181 11.53 11.72 -9.87
C LEU A 181 12.37 11.65 -11.15
N THR A 182 11.75 11.27 -12.27
CA THR A 182 12.47 11.07 -13.55
C THR A 182 12.81 12.36 -14.30
N ALA A 183 12.20 13.50 -13.96
CA ALA A 183 12.57 14.80 -14.51
C ALA A 183 13.96 15.26 -14.04
N THR A 184 14.37 14.83 -12.85
CA THR A 184 15.65 15.20 -12.20
C THR A 184 16.81 14.29 -12.62
N ASP A 185 16.53 13.13 -13.23
CA ASP A 185 17.56 12.19 -13.70
C ASP A 185 18.24 12.58 -15.03
N ARG A 186 17.60 13.47 -15.81
CA ARG A 186 18.09 13.97 -17.11
C ARG A 186 19.14 15.06 -16.97
#